data_AF-A0AB37G7B7-F1
#
_entry.id   AF-A0AB37G7B7-F1
#
_cell.length_a   1.000
_cell.length_b   1.000
_cell.length_c   1.000
_cell.angle_alpha   90.00
_cell.angle_beta   90.00
_cell.angle_gamma   90.00
#
_symmetry.space_group_name_H-M   'P 1'
#
loop_
_entity.id
_entity.type
_entity.pdbx_description
1 polymer ?
#
loop_
_entity_poly.entity_id
_entity_poly.type
_entity_poly.pdbx_seq_one_letter_code
_entity_poly.pdbx_strand_id
1 'polypeptide(L)'
;MNLQAYINLSSEERLKIFLSTLSVTNRTPDYYVNWSKVERETKKYELELNTLNYLIGKDDIYNEALQLFNKQPNLLKAIPSLIASRDKTLDILSIDADDNMGFDNLDFAKIDEDRIVDYTNFVEATGLLDFLQKKANRSLVDYVYGVEAGLDSNARKNRSGTTMEGMNSSTCL
;
A
#
# COMPACT_ATOMS: atom_id res chain seq x y z
N MET A 1 35.03 13.96 9.25
CA MET A 1 35.90 15.09 8.86
C MET A 1 35.21 16.37 9.28
N ASN A 2 35.86 17.31 9.97
CA ASN A 2 35.21 18.57 10.35
C ASN A 2 35.18 19.56 9.16
N LEU A 3 34.26 20.53 9.18
CA LEU A 3 34.05 21.47 8.08
C LEU A 3 35.30 22.31 7.77
N GLN A 4 36.03 22.70 8.81
CA GLN A 4 37.28 23.47 8.73
C GLN A 4 38.39 22.70 7.99
N ALA A 5 38.51 21.38 8.19
CA ALA A 5 39.48 20.54 7.50
C ALA A 5 39.07 20.28 6.05
N TYR A 6 37.77 20.24 5.73
CA TYR A 6 37.28 20.06 4.36
C TYR A 6 37.51 21.29 3.47
N ILE A 7 37.30 22.49 4.01
CA ILE A 7 37.50 23.77 3.30
C ILE A 7 38.99 24.09 3.08
N ASN A 8 39.90 23.38 3.74
CA ASN A 8 41.35 23.57 3.53
C ASN A 8 41.96 22.55 2.54
N LEU A 9 41.17 21.63 2.01
CA LEU A 9 41.63 20.69 0.97
C LEU A 9 41.74 21.36 -0.40
N SER A 10 42.56 20.79 -1.27
CA SER A 10 42.60 21.19 -2.69
C SER A 10 41.27 20.87 -3.40
N SER A 11 40.99 21.55 -4.51
CA SER A 11 39.77 21.32 -5.29
C SER A 11 39.62 19.86 -5.74
N GLU A 12 40.71 19.19 -6.09
CA GLU A 12 40.72 17.77 -6.47
C GLU A 12 40.40 16.85 -5.29
N GLU A 13 40.95 17.13 -4.10
CA GLU A 13 40.67 16.33 -2.90
C GLU A 13 39.24 16.52 -2.41
N ARG A 14 38.69 17.74 -2.50
CA ARG A 14 37.27 18.00 -2.20
C ARG A 14 36.36 17.29 -3.18
N LEU A 15 36.69 17.30 -4.48
CA LEU A 15 35.96 16.57 -5.51
C LEU A 15 36.01 15.06 -5.24
N LYS A 16 37.17 14.53 -4.87
CA LYS A 16 37.35 13.12 -4.55
C LYS A 16 36.56 12.70 -3.30
N ILE A 17 36.56 13.51 -2.26
CA ILE A 17 35.75 13.28 -1.05
C ILE A 17 34.27 13.40 -1.39
N PHE A 18 33.86 14.42 -2.13
CA PHE A 18 32.49 14.61 -2.60
C PHE A 18 32.01 13.43 -3.44
N LEU A 19 32.79 12.98 -4.42
CA LEU A 19 32.51 11.79 -5.25
C LEU A 19 32.50 10.52 -4.40
N SER A 20 33.36 10.39 -3.39
CA SER A 20 33.35 9.25 -2.46
C SER A 20 32.10 9.24 -1.57
N THR A 21 31.59 10.41 -1.18
CA THR A 21 30.31 10.53 -0.44
C THR A 21 29.09 10.37 -1.36
N LEU A 22 29.20 10.76 -2.64
CA LEU A 22 28.19 10.50 -3.67
C LEU A 22 28.13 9.01 -4.01
N SER A 23 29.28 8.34 -4.07
CA SER A 23 29.43 6.90 -4.28
C SER A 23 28.79 6.06 -3.18
N VAL A 24 28.49 6.65 -2.02
CA VAL A 24 27.68 6.03 -0.94
C VAL A 24 26.18 6.24 -1.19
N THR A 25 25.75 6.68 -2.38
CA THR A 25 24.48 6.18 -2.93
C THR A 25 24.64 4.73 -3.33
N ASN A 26 24.82 3.86 -2.34
CA ASN A 26 24.93 2.40 -2.45
C ASN A 26 23.55 1.81 -2.79
N ARG A 27 22.97 2.26 -3.90
CA ARG A 27 21.70 1.78 -4.43
C ARG A 27 22.04 0.68 -5.43
N THR A 28 22.16 -0.55 -4.96
CA THR A 28 22.06 -1.71 -5.89
C THR A 28 20.70 -1.66 -6.57
N PRO A 29 20.48 -2.25 -7.75
CA PRO A 29 19.15 -2.31 -8.36
C PRO A 29 18.06 -2.83 -7.41
N ASP A 30 18.42 -3.74 -6.48
CA ASP A 30 17.57 -4.26 -5.40
C ASP A 30 17.13 -3.19 -4.37
N TYR A 31 17.75 -2.01 -4.38
CA TYR A 31 17.34 -0.85 -3.58
C TYR A 31 16.00 -0.26 -4.06
N TYR A 32 15.64 -0.46 -5.33
CA TYR A 32 14.48 0.20 -5.93
C TYR A 32 13.18 -0.58 -5.72
N VAL A 33 13.27 -1.91 -5.69
CA VAL A 33 12.14 -2.81 -5.42
C VAL A 33 12.65 -4.03 -4.65
N ASN A 34 12.09 -4.29 -3.47
CA ASN A 34 12.34 -5.54 -2.76
C ASN A 34 11.41 -6.64 -3.30
N TRP A 35 11.84 -7.29 -4.38
CA TRP A 35 11.06 -8.36 -5.03
C TRP A 35 10.70 -9.50 -4.09
N SER A 36 11.60 -9.87 -3.16
CA SER A 36 11.32 -10.93 -2.18
C SER A 36 10.20 -10.56 -1.21
N LYS A 37 10.07 -9.27 -0.86
CA LYS A 37 8.96 -8.78 -0.05
C LYS A 37 7.66 -8.76 -0.87
N VAL A 38 7.69 -8.20 -2.08
CA VAL A 38 6.53 -8.16 -2.98
C VAL A 38 5.97 -9.57 -3.17
N GLU A 39 6.82 -10.53 -3.54
CA GLU A 39 6.41 -11.92 -3.75
C GLU A 39 5.80 -12.54 -2.49
N ARG A 40 6.40 -12.31 -1.31
CA ARG A 40 5.88 -12.86 -0.05
C ARG A 40 4.51 -12.31 0.32
N GLU A 41 4.30 -10.99 0.19
CA GLU A 41 3.03 -10.37 0.55
C GLU A 41 1.93 -10.75 -0.47
N THR A 42 2.24 -10.83 -1.76
CA THR A 42 1.29 -11.31 -2.78
C THR A 42 0.93 -12.78 -2.59
N LYS A 43 1.93 -13.67 -2.36
CA LYS A 43 1.69 -15.12 -2.15
C LYS A 43 0.79 -15.41 -0.97
N LYS A 44 0.83 -14.57 0.07
CA LYS A 44 0.01 -14.73 1.27
C LYS A 44 -1.50 -14.76 0.97
N TYR A 45 -1.94 -14.04 -0.07
CA TYR A 45 -3.34 -13.90 -0.45
C TYR A 45 -3.63 -14.48 -1.84
N GLU A 46 -2.71 -15.26 -2.40
CA GLU A 46 -2.80 -15.76 -3.78
C GLU A 46 -4.09 -16.57 -4.01
N LEU A 47 -4.50 -17.39 -3.04
CA LEU A 47 -5.72 -18.19 -3.14
C LEU A 47 -6.98 -17.31 -3.15
N GLU A 48 -7.04 -16.34 -2.24
CA GLU A 48 -8.14 -15.40 -2.10
C GLU A 48 -8.26 -14.54 -3.35
N LEU A 49 -7.15 -13.98 -3.85
CA LEU A 49 -7.10 -13.16 -5.05
C LEU A 49 -7.51 -13.95 -6.30
N ASN A 50 -7.07 -15.20 -6.42
CA ASN A 50 -7.51 -16.07 -7.52
C ASN A 50 -9.01 -16.36 -7.47
N THR A 51 -9.57 -16.51 -6.28
CA THR A 51 -11.01 -16.70 -6.11
C THR A 51 -11.78 -15.42 -6.45
N LEU A 52 -11.27 -14.27 -6.04
CA LEU A 52 -11.87 -12.95 -6.32
C LEU A 52 -11.85 -12.59 -7.81
N ASN A 53 -11.01 -13.24 -8.65
CA ASN A 53 -11.10 -13.10 -10.11
C ASN A 53 -12.51 -13.46 -10.65
N TYR A 54 -13.28 -14.29 -9.93
CA TYR A 54 -14.68 -14.58 -10.25
C TYR A 54 -15.56 -13.32 -10.40
N LEU A 55 -15.26 -12.26 -9.65
CA LEU A 55 -16.02 -11.01 -9.66
C LEU A 55 -15.71 -10.12 -10.88
N ILE A 56 -14.63 -10.39 -11.61
CA ILE A 56 -14.21 -9.57 -12.74
C ILE A 56 -15.28 -9.62 -13.84
N GLY A 57 -15.74 -8.44 -14.27
CA GLY A 57 -16.71 -8.31 -15.36
C GLY A 57 -18.13 -8.77 -15.05
N LYS A 58 -18.49 -8.97 -13.77
CA LYS A 58 -19.87 -9.30 -13.37
C LYS A 58 -20.82 -8.13 -13.58
N ASP A 59 -21.98 -8.36 -14.16
CA ASP A 59 -23.00 -7.33 -14.39
C ASP A 59 -23.63 -6.82 -13.08
N ASP A 60 -24.04 -7.73 -12.19
CA ASP A 60 -24.56 -7.41 -10.86
C ASP A 60 -23.48 -7.66 -9.80
N ILE A 61 -22.39 -6.88 -9.91
CA ILE A 61 -21.18 -7.15 -9.13
C ILE A 61 -21.40 -7.03 -7.62
N TYR A 62 -22.27 -6.12 -7.17
CA TYR A 62 -22.55 -5.93 -5.76
C TYR A 62 -23.19 -7.18 -5.14
N ASN A 63 -24.25 -7.70 -5.76
CA ASN A 63 -24.93 -8.89 -5.24
C ASN A 63 -24.06 -10.14 -5.37
N GLU A 64 -23.28 -10.27 -6.45
CA GLU A 64 -22.31 -11.36 -6.61
C GLU A 64 -21.21 -11.32 -5.55
N ALA A 65 -20.68 -10.13 -5.24
CA ALA A 65 -19.70 -9.93 -4.18
C ALA A 65 -20.30 -10.25 -2.80
N LEU A 66 -21.50 -9.74 -2.50
CA LEU A 66 -22.19 -10.01 -1.25
C LEU A 66 -22.40 -11.52 -1.06
N GLN A 67 -22.88 -12.23 -2.09
CA GLN A 67 -23.06 -13.67 -2.03
C GLN A 67 -21.74 -14.42 -1.85
N LEU A 68 -20.68 -13.98 -2.53
CA LEU A 68 -19.36 -14.57 -2.42
C LEU A 68 -18.78 -14.41 -1.01
N PHE A 69 -18.86 -13.20 -0.44
CA PHE A 69 -18.36 -12.93 0.91
C PHE A 69 -19.17 -13.65 1.99
N ASN A 70 -20.49 -13.79 1.83
CA ASN A 70 -21.29 -14.63 2.74
C ASN A 70 -20.88 -16.10 2.70
N LYS A 71 -20.51 -16.63 1.52
CA LYS A 71 -20.04 -18.01 1.37
C LYS A 71 -18.60 -18.21 1.86
N GLN A 72 -17.76 -17.21 1.66
CA GLN A 72 -16.33 -17.25 1.96
C GLN A 72 -15.86 -15.93 2.59
N PRO A 73 -16.19 -15.69 3.88
CA PRO A 73 -15.84 -14.45 4.57
C PRO A 73 -14.34 -14.13 4.56
N ASN A 74 -13.49 -15.16 4.60
CA ASN A 74 -12.04 -15.02 4.59
C ASN A 74 -11.48 -14.28 3.36
N LEU A 75 -12.20 -14.23 2.24
CA LEU A 75 -11.78 -13.47 1.06
C LEU A 75 -11.63 -11.97 1.36
N LEU A 76 -12.38 -11.45 2.34
CA LEU A 76 -12.30 -10.06 2.77
C LEU A 76 -10.90 -9.69 3.26
N LYS A 77 -10.11 -10.64 3.76
CA LYS A 77 -8.73 -10.41 4.22
C LYS A 77 -7.78 -9.92 3.12
N ALA A 78 -8.12 -10.14 1.86
CA ALA A 78 -7.35 -9.67 0.70
C ALA A 78 -7.75 -8.26 0.23
N ILE A 79 -8.87 -7.71 0.72
CA ILE A 79 -9.38 -6.39 0.32
C ILE A 79 -8.39 -5.26 0.62
N PRO A 80 -7.74 -5.18 1.80
CA PRO A 80 -6.75 -4.14 2.07
C PRO A 80 -5.63 -4.08 1.02
N SER A 81 -5.13 -5.24 0.57
CA SER A 81 -4.11 -5.32 -0.49
C SER A 81 -4.63 -4.81 -1.84
N LEU A 82 -5.90 -5.07 -2.18
CA LEU A 82 -6.50 -4.61 -3.44
C LEU A 82 -6.68 -3.08 -3.50
N ILE A 83 -6.92 -2.45 -2.35
CA ILE A 83 -7.04 -0.99 -2.23
C ILE A 83 -5.72 -0.30 -1.85
N ALA A 84 -4.60 -1.04 -1.86
CA ALA A 84 -3.28 -0.55 -1.48
C ALA A 84 -3.18 0.00 -0.04
N SER A 85 -4.01 -0.50 0.88
CA SER A 85 -3.97 -0.16 2.31
C SER A 85 -3.11 -1.16 3.09
N ARG A 86 -2.29 -0.65 4.00
CA ARG A 86 -1.50 -1.47 4.94
C ARG A 86 -2.23 -1.73 6.26
N ASP A 87 -3.23 -0.92 6.55
CA ASP A 87 -3.99 -1.03 7.78
C ASP A 87 -5.00 -2.17 7.65
N LYS A 88 -5.03 -3.01 8.68
CA LYS A 88 -5.95 -4.16 8.74
C LYS A 88 -7.28 -3.78 9.36
N THR A 89 -7.29 -2.71 10.15
CA THR A 89 -8.48 -2.11 10.73
C THR A 89 -8.72 -0.81 10.01
N LEU A 90 -9.87 -0.69 9.35
CA LEU A 90 -10.23 0.50 8.60
C LEU A 90 -11.44 1.14 9.26
N ASP A 91 -11.31 2.43 9.57
CA ASP A 91 -12.40 3.21 10.12
C ASP A 91 -13.34 3.63 9.00
N ILE A 92 -14.63 3.36 9.19
CA ILE A 92 -15.69 3.80 8.32
C ILE A 92 -16.39 4.96 9.01
N LEU A 93 -16.47 6.07 8.27
CA LEU A 93 -17.40 7.14 8.59
C LEU A 93 -18.78 6.71 8.11
N SER A 94 -19.66 6.39 9.04
CA SER A 94 -21.09 6.24 8.76
C SER A 94 -21.78 7.55 9.12
N ILE A 95 -22.63 8.04 8.22
CA ILE A 95 -23.54 9.16 8.50
C ILE A 95 -24.92 8.51 8.59
N ASP A 96 -25.54 8.59 9.75
CA ASP A 96 -26.89 8.08 9.93
C ASP A 96 -27.94 9.03 9.31
N ALA A 97 -29.21 8.62 9.32
CA ALA A 97 -30.30 9.41 8.75
C ALA A 97 -30.54 10.75 9.46
N ASP A 98 -29.93 10.95 10.62
CA ASP A 98 -30.04 12.15 11.45
C ASP A 98 -28.75 13.02 11.37
N ASP A 99 -27.91 12.81 10.35
CA ASP A 99 -26.63 13.50 10.14
C ASP A 99 -25.59 13.29 11.27
N ASN A 100 -25.76 12.27 12.13
CA ASN A 100 -24.74 11.94 13.12
C ASN A 100 -23.61 11.13 12.48
N MET A 101 -22.38 11.58 12.71
CA MET A 101 -21.18 10.84 12.33
C MET A 101 -20.91 9.74 13.36
N GLY A 102 -21.15 8.50 12.94
CA GLY A 102 -20.65 7.30 13.60
C GLY A 102 -19.26 6.93 13.05
N PHE A 103 -18.37 6.51 13.95
CA PHE A 103 -17.13 5.83 13.58
C PHE A 103 -17.32 4.36 13.86
N ASP A 104 -17.30 3.54 12.82
CA ASP A 104 -17.39 2.10 12.95
C ASP A 104 -16.13 1.46 12.37
N ASN A 105 -15.55 0.51 13.10
CA ASN A 105 -14.27 -0.09 12.74
C ASN A 105 -14.50 -1.47 12.12
N LEU A 106 -13.99 -1.67 10.90
CA LEU A 106 -13.96 -2.98 10.26
C LEU A 106 -12.57 -3.61 10.37
N ASP A 107 -12.53 -4.82 10.93
CA ASP A 107 -11.31 -5.61 11.10
C ASP A 107 -11.16 -6.64 9.97
N PHE A 108 -10.31 -6.34 9.00
CA PHE A 108 -9.96 -7.23 7.89
C PHE A 108 -8.94 -8.31 8.28
N ALA A 109 -8.41 -8.32 9.51
CA ALA A 109 -7.64 -9.45 10.04
C ALA A 109 -8.55 -10.51 10.65
N LYS A 110 -9.62 -10.09 11.35
CA LYS A 110 -10.62 -10.94 11.97
C LYS A 110 -12.02 -10.55 11.51
N ILE A 111 -12.45 -11.20 10.43
CA ILE A 111 -13.74 -10.95 9.80
C ILE A 111 -14.89 -11.28 10.75
N ASP A 112 -15.80 -10.33 10.88
CA ASP A 112 -17.08 -10.49 11.56
C ASP A 112 -18.15 -10.91 10.53
N GLU A 113 -18.59 -12.16 10.62
CA GLU A 113 -19.54 -12.76 9.67
C GLU A 113 -20.94 -12.17 9.78
N ASP A 114 -21.30 -11.56 10.92
CA ASP A 114 -22.59 -10.87 11.07
C ASP A 114 -22.62 -9.52 10.35
N ARG A 115 -21.45 -9.00 9.96
CA ARG A 115 -21.26 -7.67 9.38
C ARG A 115 -20.86 -7.68 7.90
N ILE A 116 -21.04 -8.80 7.19
CA ILE A 116 -20.63 -8.94 5.77
C ILE A 116 -21.21 -7.85 4.87
N VAL A 117 -22.42 -7.36 5.18
CA VAL A 117 -23.03 -6.23 4.45
C VAL A 117 -22.20 -4.96 4.61
N ASP A 118 -21.73 -4.64 5.82
CA ASP A 118 -20.89 -3.47 6.09
C ASP A 118 -19.57 -3.56 5.33
N TYR A 119 -18.93 -4.73 5.35
CA TYR A 119 -17.72 -4.98 4.56
C TYR A 119 -17.98 -4.78 3.07
N THR A 120 -19.09 -5.30 2.54
CA THR A 120 -19.43 -5.18 1.11
C THR A 120 -19.69 -3.73 0.72
N ASN A 121 -20.44 -2.99 1.55
CA ASN A 121 -20.68 -1.56 1.39
C ASN A 121 -19.37 -0.76 1.40
N PHE A 122 -18.44 -1.11 2.28
CA PHE A 122 -17.11 -0.52 2.29
C PHE A 122 -16.38 -0.78 0.97
N VAL A 123 -16.37 -2.02 0.49
CA VAL A 123 -15.71 -2.37 -0.79
C VAL A 123 -16.31 -1.59 -1.97
N GLU A 124 -17.64 -1.47 -2.02
CA GLU A 124 -18.33 -0.64 -3.02
C GLU A 124 -17.92 0.83 -2.90
N ALA A 125 -17.94 1.40 -1.69
CA ALA A 125 -17.61 2.80 -1.43
C ALA A 125 -16.15 3.15 -1.78
N THR A 126 -15.22 2.19 -1.70
CA THR A 126 -13.84 2.38 -2.17
C THR A 126 -13.71 2.50 -3.69
N GLY A 127 -14.76 2.14 -4.44
CA GLY A 127 -14.75 2.04 -5.90
C GLY A 127 -14.08 0.75 -6.42
N LEU A 128 -13.74 -0.20 -5.54
CA LEU A 128 -13.12 -1.45 -5.95
C LEU A 128 -14.05 -2.29 -6.82
N LEU A 129 -15.34 -2.36 -6.48
CA LEU A 129 -16.31 -3.11 -7.30
C LEU A 129 -16.47 -2.49 -8.69
N ASP A 130 -16.55 -1.16 -8.82
CA ASP A 130 -16.55 -0.49 -10.14
C ASP A 130 -15.30 -0.83 -10.96
N PHE A 131 -14.13 -0.84 -10.32
CA PHE A 131 -12.88 -1.24 -10.96
C PHE A 131 -12.92 -2.69 -11.44
N LEU A 132 -13.36 -3.63 -10.59
CA LEU A 132 -13.46 -5.05 -10.93
C LEU A 132 -14.45 -5.31 -12.07
N GLN A 133 -15.57 -4.58 -12.08
CA GLN A 133 -16.61 -4.71 -13.10
C GLN A 133 -16.16 -4.17 -14.45
N LYS A 134 -15.57 -2.97 -14.49
CA LYS A 134 -15.41 -2.21 -15.74
C LYS A 134 -13.99 -2.14 -16.27
N LYS A 135 -12.98 -2.33 -15.42
CA LYS A 135 -11.56 -2.00 -15.75
C LYS A 135 -10.62 -3.19 -15.58
N ALA A 136 -10.87 -4.05 -14.60
CA ALA A 136 -10.07 -5.25 -14.40
C ALA A 136 -10.28 -6.22 -15.56
N ASN A 137 -9.18 -6.81 -16.04
CA ASN A 137 -9.18 -7.54 -17.30
C ASN A 137 -8.70 -8.98 -17.17
N ARG A 138 -7.87 -9.39 -16.19
CA ARG A 138 -7.51 -10.82 -16.01
C ARG A 138 -7.14 -11.29 -14.59
N SER A 139 -6.14 -10.70 -13.94
CA SER A 139 -5.51 -11.30 -12.76
C SER A 139 -5.38 -10.30 -11.62
N LEU A 140 -6.13 -10.51 -10.54
CA LEU A 140 -5.98 -9.76 -9.31
C LEU A 140 -4.65 -10.05 -8.61
N VAL A 141 -4.07 -11.23 -8.86
CA VAL A 141 -2.72 -11.57 -8.37
C VAL A 141 -1.68 -10.64 -9.01
N ASP A 142 -1.72 -10.48 -10.34
CA ASP A 142 -0.79 -9.60 -11.06
C ASP A 142 -0.99 -8.13 -10.70
N TYR A 143 -2.26 -7.73 -10.51
CA TYR A 143 -2.59 -6.39 -10.05
C TYR A 143 -2.01 -6.11 -8.65
N VAL A 144 -2.24 -6.98 -7.67
CA VAL A 144 -1.68 -6.82 -6.31
C VAL A 144 -0.16 -6.86 -6.32
N TYR A 145 0.45 -7.70 -7.17
CA TYR A 145 1.91 -7.71 -7.35
C TYR A 145 2.43 -6.32 -7.77
N GLY A 146 1.74 -5.66 -8.70
CA GLY A 146 2.04 -4.28 -9.12
C GLY A 146 1.80 -3.26 -8.00
N VAL A 147 0.71 -3.39 -7.25
CA VAL A 147 0.39 -2.52 -6.10
C VAL A 147 1.48 -2.60 -5.03
N GLU A 148 1.89 -3.81 -4.63
CA GLU A 148 2.92 -4.04 -3.62
C GLU A 148 4.29 -3.49 -4.06
N ALA A 149 4.65 -3.70 -5.34
CA ALA A 149 5.85 -3.09 -5.91
C ALA A 149 5.78 -1.54 -5.86
N GLY A 150 4.61 -0.96 -6.12
CA GLY A 150 4.35 0.47 -5.99
C GLY A 150 4.47 0.99 -4.55
N LEU A 151 3.85 0.30 -3.59
CA LEU A 151 3.90 0.65 -2.16
C LEU A 151 5.31 0.53 -1.57
N ASP A 152 6.11 -0.44 -2.03
CA ASP A 152 7.51 -0.57 -1.63
C ASP A 152 8.34 0.63 -2.11
N SER A 153 8.06 1.12 -3.33
CA SER A 153 8.69 2.34 -3.87
C SER A 153 8.25 3.63 -3.15
N ASN A 154 7.05 3.67 -2.55
CA ASN A 154 6.53 4.84 -1.82
C ASN A 154 7.02 4.92 -0.36
N ALA A 155 7.30 3.79 0.30
CA ALA A 155 7.95 3.77 1.63
C ALA A 155 9.34 4.45 1.63
N ARG A 156 9.96 4.58 0.45
CA ARG A 156 11.22 5.27 0.21
C ARG A 156 11.10 6.80 0.28
N LYS A 157 10.03 7.42 -0.25
CA LYS A 157 9.85 8.89 -0.24
C LYS A 157 9.70 9.43 1.18
N ASN A 158 8.98 8.70 2.04
CA ASN A 158 8.79 9.07 3.45
C ASN A 158 10.05 8.88 4.31
N ARG A 159 11.09 8.17 3.84
CA ARG A 159 12.42 8.07 4.50
C ARG A 159 13.44 9.09 4.00
N SER A 160 13.42 9.42 2.70
CA SER A 160 14.25 10.52 2.18
C SER A 160 13.76 11.89 2.65
N GLY A 161 12.43 12.06 2.82
CA GLY A 161 11.83 13.28 3.37
C GLY A 161 12.19 13.56 4.82
N THR A 162 12.09 12.56 5.72
CA THR A 162 12.49 12.71 7.14
C THR A 162 14.00 12.95 7.29
N THR A 163 14.82 12.35 6.43
CA THR A 163 16.27 12.59 6.45
C THR A 163 16.59 14.02 5.97
N MET A 164 15.81 14.57 5.02
CA MET A 164 15.97 15.95 4.55
C MET A 164 15.42 16.98 5.56
N GLU A 165 14.33 16.69 6.27
CA GLU A 165 13.80 17.52 7.36
C GLU A 165 14.72 17.56 8.59
N GLY A 166 15.37 16.42 8.93
CA GLY A 166 16.35 16.36 10.01
C GLY A 166 17.63 17.16 9.72
N MET A 167 18.02 17.31 8.45
CA MET A 167 19.16 18.12 8.04
C MET A 167 18.87 19.63 8.06
N ASN A 168 17.65 20.04 7.70
CA ASN A 168 17.27 21.46 7.71
C ASN A 168 17.04 22.03 9.12
N SER A 169 16.69 21.19 10.10
CA SER A 169 16.52 21.61 11.51
C SER A 169 17.84 21.69 12.28
N SER A 170 18.91 21.03 11.81
CA SER A 170 20.24 21.05 12.46
C SER A 170 21.19 22.13 11.90
N THR A 171 20.69 23.01 11.03
CA THR A 171 21.46 24.11 10.43
C THR A 171 20.97 25.50 10.89
N CYS A 172 20.05 25.56 11.86
CA CYS A 172 19.50 26.81 12.43
C CYS A 172 19.71 26.97 13.95
N LEU A 173 20.75 26.35 14.51
CA LEU A 173 21.31 26.67 15.82
C LEU A 173 22.83 26.72 15.71
#